data_AF-A0A2P2BV89-F1
#
_entry.id   AF-A0A2P2BV89-F1
#
_cell.length_a   1.000
_cell.length_b   1.000
_cell.length_c   1.000
_cell.angle_alpha   90.00
_cell.angle_beta   90.00
_cell.angle_gamma   90.00
#
_symmetry.space_group_name_H-M   'P 1'
#
loop_
_entity.id
_entity.type
_entity.pdbx_description
1 polymer ?
#
loop_
_entity_poly.entity_id
_entity_poly.type
_entity_poly.pdbx_seq_one_letter_code
_entity_poly.pdbx_strand_id
1 'polypeptide(L)'
;MSFQNNRCRRDNDNRGNSFKCMRYHNEDECRHMNCHRDNCCKCHNEDECKHMNWHKCNCCNCHEEDEMQTHVHEYSESVKLAEEGDDRHNHRVAGVTGEAIPINGGTNHVHRIRNDNTDFLDHFHQIRVTTGPAIPIPGTNKHVHLVSGQTTVVDGHFHIFLFTTQIQAPLV
;
A
#
# COMPACT_ATOMS: atom_id res chain seq x y z
N MET A 1 1.51 21.07 34.04
CA MET A 1 0.21 21.78 34.14
C MET A 1 -0.62 21.39 32.93
N SER A 2 -1.86 20.97 33.17
CA SER A 2 -2.77 20.38 32.19
C SER A 2 -3.15 21.36 31.07
N PHE A 3 -2.94 20.97 29.81
CA PHE A 3 -3.55 21.65 28.67
C PHE A 3 -4.96 21.09 28.49
N GLN A 4 -5.97 21.93 28.70
CA GLN A 4 -7.37 21.58 28.55
C GLN A 4 -7.74 21.50 27.06
N ASN A 5 -8.29 20.36 26.63
CA ASN A 5 -8.81 20.16 25.28
C ASN A 5 -9.97 21.12 24.97
N ASN A 6 -9.88 21.83 23.85
CA ASN A 6 -10.98 22.59 23.28
C ASN A 6 -12.14 21.64 22.97
N ARG A 7 -13.34 21.90 23.53
CA ARG A 7 -14.55 21.11 23.28
C ARG A 7 -15.56 21.97 22.52
N CYS A 8 -16.01 21.49 21.36
CA CYS A 8 -17.25 21.96 20.78
C CYS A 8 -18.40 21.53 21.70
N ARG A 9 -19.28 22.45 22.11
CA ARG A 9 -20.48 22.15 22.90
C ARG A 9 -21.72 22.46 22.07
N ARG A 10 -22.75 21.64 22.25
CA ARG A 10 -24.06 21.83 21.63
C ARG A 10 -24.71 23.09 22.23
N ASP A 11 -25.12 24.04 21.40
CA ASP A 11 -25.96 25.13 21.89
C ASP A 11 -27.37 24.57 22.13
N ASN A 12 -27.89 24.78 23.33
CA ASN A 12 -29.20 24.26 23.76
C ASN A 12 -30.32 25.29 23.61
N ASP A 13 -30.13 26.32 22.79
CA ASP A 13 -31.21 27.25 22.47
C ASP A 13 -32.04 26.72 21.30
N ASN A 14 -33.34 26.61 21.58
CA ASN A 14 -34.29 25.69 20.99
C ASN A 14 -34.78 26.15 19.59
N ARG A 15 -33.86 26.26 18.61
CA ARG A 15 -34.16 26.46 17.18
C ARG A 15 -32.92 26.13 16.33
N GLY A 16 -32.79 24.86 15.92
CA GLY A 16 -31.82 24.39 14.91
C GLY A 16 -30.50 23.84 15.47
N ASN A 17 -29.92 22.85 14.77
CA ASN A 17 -28.61 22.24 15.06
C ASN A 17 -27.47 23.25 14.83
N SER A 18 -27.34 24.23 15.72
CA SER A 18 -26.20 25.14 15.78
C SER A 18 -25.18 24.62 16.78
N PHE A 19 -23.92 24.51 16.36
CA PHE A 19 -22.79 24.24 17.24
C PHE A 19 -21.97 25.52 17.36
N LYS A 20 -21.68 25.97 18.59
CA LYS A 20 -20.89 27.18 18.81
C LYS A 20 -19.51 26.83 19.33
N CYS A 21 -18.51 27.43 18.69
CA CYS A 21 -17.12 27.28 19.07
C CYS A 21 -16.89 28.16 20.31
N MET A 22 -16.59 27.54 21.46
CA MET A 22 -16.30 28.32 22.66
C MET A 22 -14.80 28.63 22.74
N ARG A 23 -14.52 29.90 22.41
CA ARG A 23 -13.28 30.68 22.60
C ARG A 23 -12.24 30.63 21.48
N TYR A 24 -12.37 31.59 20.57
CA TYR A 24 -11.25 32.36 20.01
C TYR A 24 -11.51 33.86 20.21
N HIS A 25 -10.44 34.66 20.16
CA HIS A 25 -10.40 36.08 20.51
C HIS A 25 -11.03 37.03 19.48
N ASN A 26 -11.67 36.53 18.43
CA ASN A 26 -12.39 37.35 17.44
C ASN A 26 -13.55 36.54 16.84
N GLU A 27 -14.72 37.18 16.71
CA GLU A 27 -15.95 36.55 16.21
C GLU A 27 -15.95 36.31 14.69
N ASP A 28 -15.02 36.91 13.95
CA ASP A 28 -14.95 36.82 12.49
C ASP A 28 -14.32 35.52 11.96
N GLU A 29 -13.47 34.84 12.74
CA GLU A 29 -12.88 33.55 12.35
C GLU A 29 -13.87 32.38 12.46
N CYS A 30 -14.94 32.56 13.23
CA CYS A 30 -15.91 31.49 13.50
C CYS A 30 -17.06 31.44 12.48
N ARG A 31 -17.17 32.42 11.57
CA ARG A 31 -18.31 32.55 10.64
C ARG A 31 -18.25 31.67 9.40
N HIS A 32 -17.14 30.98 9.12
CA HIS A 32 -16.96 30.21 7.88
C HIS A 32 -17.01 28.69 8.03
N MET A 33 -17.33 28.17 9.22
CA MET A 33 -17.46 26.73 9.42
C MET A 33 -18.91 26.35 9.72
N ASN A 34 -19.66 26.06 8.66
CA ASN A 34 -20.89 25.29 8.79
C ASN A 34 -20.52 23.88 9.28
N CYS A 35 -20.50 23.68 10.60
CA CYS A 35 -20.36 22.36 11.22
C CYS A 35 -21.60 21.52 10.96
N HIS A 36 -21.70 20.95 9.76
CA HIS A 36 -22.65 19.89 9.46
C HIS A 36 -22.08 18.57 9.97
N ARG A 37 -22.93 17.81 10.67
CA ARG A 37 -22.64 16.53 11.31
C ARG A 37 -21.99 15.50 10.37
N ASP A 38 -22.18 15.64 9.06
CA ASP A 38 -21.85 14.62 8.06
C ASP A 38 -20.94 15.12 6.91
N ASN A 39 -20.31 16.30 7.03
CA ASN A 39 -19.32 16.75 6.05
C ASN A 39 -18.02 17.11 6.74
N CYS A 40 -17.13 16.11 6.81
CA CYS A 40 -15.69 16.31 6.89
C CYS A 40 -15.31 17.46 5.94
N CYS A 41 -14.50 18.42 6.41
CA CYS A 41 -14.04 19.54 5.60
C CYS A 41 -13.52 18.99 4.26
N LYS A 42 -14.23 19.27 3.16
CA LYS A 42 -13.70 19.04 1.81
C LYS A 42 -12.52 19.98 1.67
N CYS A 43 -11.32 19.48 1.97
CA CYS A 43 -10.09 20.17 1.65
C CYS A 43 -10.10 20.37 0.14
N HIS A 44 -10.09 21.64 -0.30
CA HIS A 44 -10.31 21.97 -1.71
C HIS A 44 -9.07 21.72 -2.58
N ASN A 45 -7.91 21.41 -1.99
CA ASN A 45 -6.67 21.01 -2.67
C ASN A 45 -5.70 20.29 -1.70
N GLU A 46 -4.84 19.43 -2.27
CA GLU A 46 -3.86 18.60 -1.53
C GLU A 46 -2.73 19.42 -0.86
N ASP A 47 -2.40 20.61 -1.40
CA ASP A 47 -1.28 21.41 -0.90
C ASP A 47 -1.60 22.19 0.38
N GLU A 48 -2.88 22.42 0.70
CA GLU A 48 -3.27 23.05 1.97
C GLU A 48 -3.11 22.10 3.17
N CYS A 49 -3.04 20.77 2.93
CA CYS A 49 -2.80 19.78 3.99
C CYS A 49 -1.35 19.73 4.47
N LYS A 50 -0.37 20.27 3.72
CA LYS A 50 1.06 20.14 4.07
C LYS A 50 1.54 21.14 5.12
N HIS A 51 0.71 22.10 5.53
CA HIS A 51 1.19 23.28 6.28
C HIS A 51 0.77 23.39 7.74
N MET A 52 0.08 22.39 8.30
CA MET A 52 -0.22 22.37 9.73
C MET A 52 0.12 21.01 10.33
N ASN A 53 1.13 21.00 11.19
CA ASN A 53 1.53 19.88 12.04
C ASN A 53 0.31 19.06 12.49
N TRP A 54 0.21 17.88 11.89
CA TRP A 54 -0.92 16.96 11.94
C TRP A 54 -1.02 16.27 13.31
N HIS A 55 -1.30 17.01 14.38
CA HIS A 55 -1.46 16.41 15.70
C HIS A 55 -2.57 16.99 16.57
N LYS A 56 -3.46 17.87 16.05
CA LYS A 56 -4.43 18.55 16.93
C LYS A 56 -5.84 18.80 16.40
N CYS A 57 -6.29 18.07 15.39
CA CYS A 57 -7.70 18.10 15.00
C CYS A 57 -8.34 16.71 15.16
N ASN A 58 -9.10 16.53 16.25
CA ASN A 58 -9.86 15.31 16.54
C ASN A 58 -11.15 15.20 15.69
N CYS A 59 -11.19 15.85 14.53
CA CYS A 59 -12.36 16.01 13.66
C CYS A 59 -12.22 15.27 12.33
N CYS A 60 -11.05 14.72 12.05
CA CYS A 60 -10.84 13.78 10.97
C CYS A 60 -10.47 12.48 11.65
N ASN A 61 -11.30 11.45 11.53
CA ASN A 61 -10.88 10.08 11.83
C ASN A 61 -9.94 9.61 10.71
N CYS A 62 -8.90 10.40 10.42
CA CYS A 62 -7.74 9.99 9.65
C CYS A 62 -6.92 9.12 10.60
N HIS A 63 -7.46 7.95 10.94
CA HIS A 63 -6.59 6.81 11.17
C HIS A 63 -5.93 6.57 9.80
N GLU A 64 -4.80 7.23 9.54
CA GLU A 64 -3.72 6.42 9.00
C GLU A 64 -3.50 5.42 10.14
N GLU A 65 -4.08 4.23 9.99
CA GLU A 65 -3.47 3.09 10.64
C GLU A 65 -2.01 3.23 10.22
N ASP A 66 -1.10 3.45 11.17
CA ASP A 66 0.32 3.23 10.95
C ASP A 66 0.39 1.76 10.47
N GLU A 67 0.20 1.53 9.17
CA GLU A 67 0.29 0.23 8.55
C GLU A 67 1.76 -0.13 8.71
N MET A 68 2.05 -0.82 9.81
CA MET A 68 3.39 -1.27 10.13
C MET A 68 3.87 -2.07 8.94
N GLN A 69 4.95 -1.60 8.32
CA GLN A 69 5.54 -2.25 7.17
C GLN A 69 5.68 -3.75 7.42
N THR A 70 5.05 -4.56 6.56
CA THR A 70 5.13 -6.02 6.67
C THR A 70 6.32 -6.54 5.88
N HIS A 71 6.74 -7.79 6.09
CA HIS A 71 7.92 -8.32 5.41
C HIS A 71 7.67 -8.49 3.90
N VAL A 72 8.78 -8.57 3.17
CA VAL A 72 8.84 -8.76 1.73
C VAL A 72 9.83 -9.87 1.43
N HIS A 73 9.82 -10.37 0.19
CA HIS A 73 10.78 -11.36 -0.27
C HIS A 73 11.51 -10.89 -1.52
N GLU A 74 12.82 -11.13 -1.55
CA GLU A 74 13.63 -11.01 -2.75
C GLU A 74 13.33 -12.15 -3.72
N TYR A 75 13.64 -11.96 -5.00
CA TYR A 75 13.66 -13.01 -6.00
C TYR A 75 14.65 -12.63 -7.11
N SER A 76 15.31 -13.61 -7.71
CA SER A 76 16.22 -13.40 -8.84
C SER A 76 16.32 -14.67 -9.67
N GLU A 77 15.73 -14.66 -10.86
CA GLU A 77 15.43 -15.87 -11.62
C GLU A 77 15.41 -15.62 -13.13
N SER A 78 15.36 -16.71 -13.91
CA SER A 78 15.17 -16.65 -15.37
C SER A 78 13.77 -17.09 -15.79
N VAL A 79 13.24 -16.46 -16.83
CA VAL A 79 12.04 -16.97 -17.51
C VAL A 79 12.41 -18.11 -18.45
N LYS A 80 11.44 -18.93 -18.84
CA LYS A 80 11.63 -20.03 -19.79
C LYS A 80 11.91 -19.48 -21.19
N LEU A 81 12.50 -20.32 -22.04
CA LEU A 81 12.71 -19.99 -23.45
C LEU A 81 11.37 -19.77 -24.15
N ALA A 82 11.33 -18.77 -25.03
CA ALA A 82 10.27 -18.58 -26.01
C ALA A 82 10.86 -18.63 -27.41
N GLU A 83 9.98 -18.70 -28.42
CA GLU A 83 10.34 -18.77 -29.84
C GLU A 83 11.21 -20.00 -30.19
N GLU A 84 11.59 -20.11 -31.46
CA GLU A 84 12.32 -21.25 -32.02
C GLU A 84 13.41 -20.78 -32.98
N GLY A 85 14.40 -21.64 -33.25
CA GLY A 85 15.49 -21.29 -34.17
C GLY A 85 16.42 -20.20 -33.62
N ASP A 86 16.79 -19.25 -34.48
CA ASP A 86 17.73 -18.17 -34.15
C ASP A 86 17.13 -17.12 -33.21
N ASP A 87 15.79 -17.02 -33.18
CA ASP A 87 15.06 -16.09 -32.32
C ASP A 87 14.82 -16.68 -30.92
N ARG A 88 15.18 -17.95 -30.65
CA ARG A 88 14.93 -18.59 -29.36
C ARG A 88 15.78 -17.98 -28.25
N HIS A 89 15.13 -17.27 -27.32
CA HIS A 89 15.81 -16.58 -26.22
C HIS A 89 15.03 -16.65 -24.90
N ASN A 90 15.63 -16.11 -23.83
CA ASN A 90 14.98 -15.87 -22.56
C ASN A 90 15.44 -14.55 -21.94
N HIS A 91 14.80 -14.19 -20.83
CA HIS A 91 15.16 -13.05 -20.00
C HIS A 91 15.39 -13.45 -18.54
N ARG A 92 16.04 -12.55 -17.80
CA ARG A 92 16.29 -12.64 -16.36
C ARG A 92 15.50 -11.57 -15.65
N VAL A 93 15.13 -11.82 -14.40
CA VAL A 93 14.39 -10.86 -13.59
C VAL A 93 14.84 -10.93 -12.15
N ALA A 94 14.92 -9.78 -11.49
CA ALA A 94 15.21 -9.70 -10.08
C ALA A 94 14.43 -8.55 -9.46
N GLY A 95 14.01 -8.71 -8.22
CA GLY A 95 13.22 -7.71 -7.52
C GLY A 95 12.88 -8.11 -6.10
N VAL A 96 11.98 -7.32 -5.52
CA VAL A 96 11.43 -7.54 -4.19
C VAL A 96 9.92 -7.48 -4.30
N THR A 97 9.23 -8.41 -3.66
CA THR A 97 7.77 -8.42 -3.67
C THR A 97 7.20 -7.20 -2.94
N GLY A 98 5.93 -6.87 -3.20
CA GLY A 98 5.18 -6.01 -2.29
C GLY A 98 4.99 -6.63 -0.90
N GLU A 99 4.41 -5.85 -0.01
CA GLU A 99 4.04 -6.24 1.36
C GLU A 99 3.10 -7.46 1.42
N ALA A 100 3.12 -8.14 2.57
CA ALA A 100 2.29 -9.32 2.83
C ALA A 100 0.80 -8.95 2.82
N ILE A 101 0.03 -9.69 2.03
CA ILE A 101 -1.42 -9.57 1.95
C ILE A 101 -2.03 -10.77 2.68
N PRO A 102 -2.68 -10.57 3.84
CA PRO A 102 -3.27 -11.67 4.60
C PRO A 102 -4.35 -12.40 3.81
N ILE A 103 -4.34 -13.73 3.91
CA ILE A 103 -5.38 -14.62 3.38
C ILE A 103 -5.81 -15.60 4.48
N ASN A 104 -6.89 -16.36 4.24
CA ASN A 104 -7.35 -17.40 5.17
C ASN A 104 -7.54 -16.89 6.62
N GLY A 105 -8.13 -15.70 6.78
CA GLY A 105 -8.36 -15.08 8.08
C GLY A 105 -7.06 -14.72 8.83
N GLY A 106 -5.96 -14.49 8.12
CA GLY A 106 -4.67 -14.09 8.70
C GLY A 106 -3.73 -15.25 9.04
N THR A 107 -4.12 -16.49 8.75
CA THR A 107 -3.27 -17.68 9.01
C THR A 107 -2.20 -17.91 7.93
N ASN A 108 -2.30 -17.23 6.80
CA ASN A 108 -1.32 -17.27 5.71
C ASN A 108 -1.33 -15.91 4.97
N HIS A 109 -0.39 -15.68 4.05
CA HIS A 109 -0.33 -14.48 3.24
C HIS A 109 0.23 -14.77 1.85
N VAL A 110 0.06 -13.80 0.96
CA VAL A 110 0.64 -13.77 -0.39
C VAL A 110 1.30 -12.41 -0.60
N HIS A 111 2.09 -12.26 -1.65
CA HIS A 111 2.66 -10.98 -2.04
C HIS A 111 2.29 -10.63 -3.48
N ARG A 112 2.36 -9.34 -3.83
CA ARG A 112 2.12 -8.88 -5.20
C ARG A 112 3.38 -8.30 -5.81
N ILE A 113 3.77 -8.81 -6.98
CA ILE A 113 4.78 -8.24 -7.87
C ILE A 113 4.01 -7.41 -8.89
N ARG A 114 4.23 -6.09 -8.91
CA ARG A 114 3.35 -5.18 -9.65
C ARG A 114 3.79 -4.98 -11.09
N ASN A 115 5.04 -4.58 -11.33
CA ASN A 115 5.52 -4.16 -12.65
C ASN A 115 7.05 -4.32 -12.79
N ASP A 116 7.59 -5.47 -12.40
CA ASP A 116 9.05 -5.65 -12.41
C ASP A 116 9.47 -6.05 -13.83
N ASN A 117 10.43 -5.31 -14.39
CA ASN A 117 10.95 -5.55 -15.73
C ASN A 117 11.94 -6.71 -15.70
N THR A 118 11.94 -7.50 -16.77
CA THR A 118 13.05 -8.38 -17.08
C THR A 118 14.26 -7.57 -17.58
N ASP A 119 15.41 -8.23 -17.71
CA ASP A 119 16.58 -7.67 -18.37
C ASP A 119 16.30 -7.37 -19.85
N PHE A 120 17.15 -6.52 -20.42
CA PHE A 120 17.06 -6.11 -21.81
C PHE A 120 17.91 -7.03 -22.69
N LEU A 121 17.24 -7.75 -23.60
CA LEU A 121 17.84 -8.51 -24.68
C LEU A 121 16.97 -8.25 -25.91
N ASP A 122 17.31 -7.20 -26.66
CA ASP A 122 16.51 -6.59 -27.74
C ASP A 122 15.19 -5.93 -27.27
N HIS A 123 14.44 -6.60 -26.40
CA HIS A 123 13.29 -6.05 -25.66
C HIS A 123 13.35 -6.45 -24.18
N PHE A 124 12.34 -6.03 -23.42
CA PHE A 124 12.10 -6.47 -22.05
C PHE A 124 10.62 -6.76 -21.89
N HIS A 125 10.29 -7.67 -20.98
CA HIS A 125 8.92 -7.89 -20.56
C HIS A 125 8.73 -7.45 -19.10
N GLN A 126 7.47 -7.47 -18.65
CA GLN A 126 7.13 -7.28 -17.25
C GLN A 126 6.52 -8.54 -16.66
N ILE A 127 6.83 -8.79 -15.39
CA ILE A 127 6.11 -9.74 -14.55
C ILE A 127 5.14 -8.99 -13.63
N ARG A 128 3.88 -9.45 -13.64
CA ARG A 128 2.80 -8.89 -12.83
C ARG A 128 1.97 -10.03 -12.26
N VAL A 129 2.19 -10.38 -11.00
CA VAL A 129 1.66 -11.62 -10.44
C VAL A 129 1.46 -11.51 -8.93
N THR A 130 0.47 -12.24 -8.43
CA THR A 130 0.32 -12.51 -6.99
C THR A 130 0.94 -13.88 -6.71
N THR A 131 1.80 -13.96 -5.71
CA THR A 131 2.46 -15.21 -5.35
C THR A 131 1.45 -16.26 -4.84
N GLY A 132 1.87 -17.51 -4.79
CA GLY A 132 1.17 -18.53 -4.00
C GLY A 132 1.25 -18.25 -2.49
N PRO A 133 0.47 -18.99 -1.68
CA PRO A 133 0.55 -18.95 -0.22
C PRO A 133 1.96 -19.28 0.29
N ALA A 134 2.27 -18.88 1.52
CA ALA A 134 3.53 -19.21 2.18
C ALA A 134 3.74 -20.74 2.25
N ILE A 135 4.92 -21.19 1.81
CA ILE A 135 5.39 -22.58 1.85
C ILE A 135 6.46 -22.67 2.94
N PRO A 136 6.18 -23.32 4.08
CA PRO A 136 7.13 -23.44 5.19
C PRO A 136 8.39 -24.23 4.80
N ILE A 137 9.54 -23.81 5.33
CA ILE A 137 10.80 -24.56 5.23
C ILE A 137 10.91 -25.48 6.46
N PRO A 138 10.87 -26.81 6.29
CA PRO A 138 10.92 -27.74 7.41
C PRO A 138 12.13 -27.53 8.31
N GLY A 139 11.92 -27.56 9.63
CA GLY A 139 12.98 -27.36 10.62
C GLY A 139 13.37 -25.90 10.87
N THR A 140 12.63 -24.93 10.29
CA THR A 140 12.86 -23.50 10.51
C THR A 140 11.54 -22.76 10.73
N ASN A 141 11.61 -21.47 11.07
CA ASN A 141 10.46 -20.55 11.08
C ASN A 141 10.34 -19.75 9.76
N LYS A 142 11.05 -20.16 8.71
CA LYS A 142 11.12 -19.46 7.43
C LYS A 142 10.15 -20.05 6.41
N HIS A 143 9.84 -19.27 5.39
CA HIS A 143 9.03 -19.70 4.27
C HIS A 143 9.46 -19.02 2.97
N VAL A 144 8.98 -19.56 1.86
CA VAL A 144 9.06 -18.98 0.52
C VAL A 144 7.67 -18.93 -0.11
N HIS A 145 7.54 -18.23 -1.23
CA HIS A 145 6.32 -18.25 -2.03
C HIS A 145 6.61 -18.74 -3.45
N LEU A 146 5.69 -19.51 -4.03
CA LEU A 146 5.74 -19.86 -5.45
C LEU A 146 5.32 -18.66 -6.30
N VAL A 147 6.04 -18.43 -7.39
CA VAL A 147 5.77 -17.40 -8.39
C VAL A 147 5.65 -18.11 -9.74
N SER A 148 4.46 -18.06 -10.34
CA SER A 148 4.17 -18.76 -11.58
C SER A 148 3.27 -17.92 -12.47
N GLY A 149 3.55 -17.89 -13.77
CA GLY A 149 2.76 -17.11 -14.71
C GLY A 149 3.47 -16.94 -16.05
N GLN A 150 3.08 -15.86 -16.73
CA GLN A 150 3.66 -15.45 -17.99
C GLN A 150 3.99 -13.96 -17.96
N THR A 151 5.02 -13.56 -18.68
CA THR A 151 5.35 -12.15 -18.84
C THR A 151 4.29 -11.41 -19.68
N THR A 152 4.33 -10.08 -19.70
CA THR A 152 3.55 -9.28 -20.65
C THR A 152 3.92 -9.63 -22.09
N VAL A 153 2.98 -9.52 -23.03
CA VAL A 153 3.30 -9.72 -24.45
C VAL A 153 4.06 -8.49 -24.98
N VAL A 154 5.26 -8.71 -25.50
CA VAL A 154 6.12 -7.70 -26.15
C VAL A 154 6.74 -8.38 -27.36
N ASP A 155 6.87 -7.65 -28.46
CA ASP A 155 7.33 -8.19 -29.75
C ASP A 155 6.63 -9.48 -30.21
N GLY A 156 5.33 -9.57 -29.95
CA GLY A 156 4.50 -10.69 -30.41
C GLY A 156 4.61 -11.99 -29.59
N HIS A 157 5.49 -12.09 -28.59
CA HIS A 157 5.61 -13.27 -27.74
C HIS A 157 5.62 -12.94 -26.24
N PHE A 158 5.67 -13.98 -25.41
CA PHE A 158 5.78 -13.92 -23.96
C PHE A 158 6.61 -15.11 -23.46
N HIS A 159 7.07 -15.02 -22.22
CA HIS A 159 7.79 -16.11 -21.57
C HIS A 159 7.00 -16.64 -20.38
N ILE A 160 6.94 -17.97 -20.24
CA ILE A 160 6.46 -18.62 -19.02
C ILE A 160 7.53 -18.51 -17.94
N PHE A 161 7.14 -18.30 -16.69
CA PHE A 161 8.04 -18.39 -15.55
C PHE A 161 7.45 -19.26 -14.44
N LEU A 162 8.34 -19.91 -13.69
CA LEU A 162 8.01 -20.74 -12.54
C LEU A 162 9.23 -20.77 -11.62
N PHE A 163 9.13 -20.08 -10.50
CA PHE A 163 10.22 -19.99 -9.52
C PHE A 163 9.68 -19.73 -8.11
N THR A 164 10.55 -19.67 -7.12
CA THR A 164 10.19 -19.27 -5.75
C THR A 164 10.84 -17.96 -5.39
N THR A 165 10.22 -17.22 -4.47
CA THR A 165 10.92 -16.15 -3.78
C THR A 165 12.07 -16.73 -2.96
N GLN A 166 13.03 -15.88 -2.58
CA GLN A 166 14.02 -16.19 -1.57
C GLN A 166 13.39 -16.21 -0.17
N ILE A 167 14.13 -16.71 0.82
CA ILE A 167 13.69 -16.76 2.22
C ILE A 167 13.56 -15.36 2.81
N GLN A 168 12.62 -15.18 3.73
CA GLN A 168 12.49 -13.94 4.49
C GLN A 168 13.72 -13.72 5.39
N ALA A 169 14.29 -12.50 5.34
CA ALA A 169 15.37 -12.05 6.22
C ALA A 169 16.48 -13.10 6.39
N PRO A 170 17.28 -13.38 5.33
CA PRO A 170 18.23 -14.50 5.32
C PRO A 170 19.34 -14.41 6.37
N LEU A 171 19.56 -13.22 6.95
CA LEU A 171 20.66 -12.97 7.91
C LEU A 171 20.29 -13.19 9.38
N VAL A 172 19.01 -13.32 9.74
CA VAL A 172 18.52 -13.30 11.12
C VAL A 172 17.39 -14.29 11.39
#